data_AF-A0A8H3VZG8-F1
#
_entry.id   AF-A0A8H3VZG8-F1
#
_cell.length_a   1.000
_cell.length_b   1.000
_cell.length_c   1.000
_cell.angle_alpha   90.00
_cell.angle_beta   90.00
_cell.angle_gamma   90.00
#
_symmetry.space_group_name_H-M   'P 1'
#
loop_
_entity.id
_entity.type
_entity.pdbx_description
1 polymer ?
#
loop_
_entity_poly.entity_id
_entity_poly.type
_entity_poly.pdbx_seq_one_letter_code
_entity_poly.pdbx_strand_id
1 'polypeptide(L)'
;MFHHNLDVWGDPGATDNYTSSTMWPMGAAWLVQHMVDHYHFTGDKKFLADVAYPFLIDVATFYECYTFEHEGYRITGPSLSPENTFVVPSNFSGAGRSEPMDIDIPMDNQLMHDVFSAIIEAADILGIDDTNQDLKKAKDFLPRIKPAQIGSKGQILEWRYEYKESAPIHRHLSPLYALHPGKEFSPLVNETLSEAAQVLLDRRRDAGSGSTGWSRTWMINMYARSFRGADAWEQVKGWFATFPTANLWNTDKGSTFQIDGN
;
A
#
# COMPACT_ATOMS: atom_id res chain seq x y z
N MET A 1 -0.27 14.09 8.70
CA MET A 1 0.70 13.09 8.20
C MET A 1 1.42 12.47 9.38
N PHE A 2 1.67 11.15 9.32
CA PHE A 2 2.60 10.43 10.18
C PHE A 2 3.29 9.34 9.33
N HIS A 3 4.44 8.84 9.84
CA HIS A 3 5.28 7.87 9.14
C HIS A 3 4.84 6.41 9.43
N HIS A 4 5.76 5.44 9.47
CA HIS A 4 5.42 4.02 9.61
C HIS A 4 4.98 3.60 11.02
N ASN A 5 5.48 4.28 12.06
CA ASN A 5 5.14 3.98 13.46
C ASN A 5 4.40 5.14 14.13
N LEU A 6 3.55 4.78 15.08
CA LEU A 6 2.92 5.65 16.07
C LEU A 6 3.05 5.00 17.44
N ASP A 7 2.92 5.80 18.49
CA ASP A 7 2.80 5.34 19.87
C ASP A 7 1.55 5.91 20.55
N VAL A 8 1.41 5.67 21.86
CA VAL A 8 0.28 6.18 22.65
C VAL A 8 0.21 7.71 22.71
N TRP A 9 1.32 8.39 22.43
CA TRP A 9 1.39 9.86 22.38
C TRP A 9 1.12 10.41 20.99
N GLY A 10 1.03 9.54 19.98
CA GLY A 10 0.74 9.90 18.61
C GLY A 10 1.89 10.63 17.93
N ASP A 11 3.15 10.30 18.26
CA ASP A 11 4.32 10.91 17.59
C ASP A 11 4.29 10.65 16.08
N PRO A 12 4.08 11.68 15.23
CA PRO A 12 3.97 11.51 13.79
C PRO A 12 5.34 11.44 13.07
N GLY A 13 6.43 11.61 13.82
CA GLY A 13 7.78 11.71 13.29
C GLY A 13 8.26 10.45 12.54
N ALA A 14 9.26 10.64 11.69
CA ALA A 14 10.02 9.53 11.15
C ALA A 14 10.79 8.86 12.31
N THR A 15 10.67 7.54 12.44
CA THR A 15 11.25 6.80 13.57
C THR A 15 12.28 5.77 13.09
N ASP A 16 13.03 5.23 14.05
CA ASP A 16 14.13 4.27 13.85
C ASP A 16 15.37 4.82 13.12
N ASN A 17 16.49 4.14 13.28
CA ASN A 17 17.70 4.36 12.49
C ASN A 17 17.83 3.26 11.42
N TYR A 18 16.79 3.11 10.60
CA TYR A 18 16.70 2.12 9.54
C TYR A 18 16.13 2.76 8.28
N THR A 19 17.03 3.20 7.39
CA THR A 19 16.65 3.99 6.20
C THR A 19 15.58 3.34 5.32
N SER A 20 15.49 2.00 5.32
CA SER A 20 14.47 1.28 4.56
C SER A 20 13.06 1.35 5.16
N SER A 21 12.85 1.88 6.37
CA SER A 21 11.53 2.10 6.96
C SER A 21 11.27 3.55 7.35
N THR A 22 12.30 4.26 7.83
CA THR A 22 12.18 5.53 8.54
C THR A 22 11.39 6.61 7.78
N MET A 23 11.66 6.79 6.48
CA MET A 23 11.10 7.88 5.68
C MET A 23 9.95 7.41 4.78
N TRP A 24 8.83 7.01 5.40
CA TRP A 24 7.63 6.60 4.67
C TRP A 24 6.39 7.41 5.12
N PRO A 25 6.07 8.54 4.48
CA PRO A 25 5.04 9.50 4.92
C PRO A 25 3.62 9.14 4.47
N MET A 26 3.30 7.85 4.45
CA MET A 26 2.03 7.33 3.92
C MET A 26 1.14 6.66 4.95
N GLY A 27 1.55 6.64 6.23
CA GLY A 27 0.76 6.02 7.30
C GLY A 27 -0.66 6.60 7.38
N ALA A 28 -0.78 7.92 7.24
CA ALA A 28 -2.09 8.60 7.27
C ALA A 28 -2.99 8.23 6.08
N ALA A 29 -2.42 8.08 4.87
CA ALA A 29 -3.16 7.66 3.69
C ALA A 29 -3.71 6.25 3.81
N TRP A 30 -2.98 5.35 4.49
CA TRP A 30 -3.46 4.00 4.74
C TRP A 30 -4.48 3.95 5.88
N LEU A 31 -4.19 4.55 7.04
CA LEU A 31 -5.11 4.46 8.19
C LEU A 31 -6.47 5.11 7.92
N VAL A 32 -6.54 6.18 7.13
CA VAL A 32 -7.83 6.81 6.82
C VAL A 32 -8.77 5.87 6.06
N GLN A 33 -8.25 4.88 5.34
CA GLN A 33 -9.09 3.88 4.65
C GLN A 33 -9.93 3.06 5.62
N HIS A 34 -9.48 2.86 6.87
CA HIS A 34 -10.30 2.20 7.89
C HIS A 34 -11.55 3.02 8.26
N MET A 35 -11.50 4.35 8.16
CA MET A 35 -12.68 5.20 8.35
C MET A 35 -13.65 5.09 7.17
N VAL A 36 -13.11 4.94 5.95
CA VAL A 36 -13.90 4.70 4.73
C VAL A 36 -14.60 3.34 4.83
N ASP A 37 -13.85 2.30 5.16
CA ASP A 37 -14.38 0.95 5.38
C ASP A 37 -15.44 0.95 6.49
N HIS A 38 -15.21 1.67 7.59
CA HIS A 38 -16.21 1.80 8.65
C HIS A 38 -17.55 2.31 8.10
N TYR A 39 -17.53 3.32 7.24
CA TYR A 39 -18.75 3.75 6.56
C TYR A 39 -19.29 2.67 5.60
N HIS A 40 -18.47 2.03 4.78
CA HIS A 40 -18.93 0.98 3.86
C HIS A 40 -19.63 -0.18 4.55
N PHE A 41 -19.18 -0.56 5.75
CA PHE A 41 -19.78 -1.64 6.53
C PHE A 41 -20.99 -1.21 7.38
N THR A 42 -21.08 0.07 7.78
CA THR A 42 -22.15 0.54 8.69
C THR A 42 -23.23 1.36 8.00
N GLY A 43 -22.91 2.02 6.89
CA GLY A 43 -23.75 3.04 6.26
C GLY A 43 -23.93 4.32 7.08
N ASP A 44 -23.13 4.54 8.14
CA ASP A 44 -23.28 5.70 9.02
C ASP A 44 -22.85 7.01 8.33
N LYS A 45 -23.82 7.66 7.69
CA LYS A 45 -23.62 8.95 7.02
C LYS A 45 -23.21 10.08 7.97
N LYS A 46 -23.57 10.00 9.26
CA LYS A 46 -23.19 11.02 10.23
C LYS A 46 -21.71 10.90 10.56
N PHE A 47 -21.22 9.69 10.80
CA PHE A 47 -19.79 9.43 10.94
C PHE A 47 -19.00 9.86 9.69
N LEU A 48 -19.52 9.51 8.50
CA LEU A 48 -18.91 9.92 7.24
C LEU A 48 -18.80 11.44 7.13
N ALA A 49 -19.88 12.18 7.41
CA ALA A 49 -19.93 13.64 7.30
C ALA A 49 -19.08 14.36 8.36
N ASP A 50 -19.17 13.92 9.62
CA ASP A 50 -18.63 14.67 10.75
C ASP A 50 -17.18 14.26 11.09
N VAL A 51 -16.74 13.07 10.68
CA VAL A 51 -15.43 12.50 11.07
C VAL A 51 -14.59 12.11 9.87
N ALA A 52 -15.06 11.17 9.04
CA ALA A 52 -14.21 10.58 8.01
C ALA A 52 -13.92 11.56 6.85
N TYR A 53 -14.94 12.28 6.36
CA TYR A 53 -14.78 13.22 5.25
C TYR A 53 -13.84 14.38 5.59
N PRO A 54 -13.99 15.09 6.73
CA PRO A 54 -13.01 16.12 7.13
C PRO A 54 -11.59 15.58 7.25
N PHE A 55 -11.40 14.37 7.82
CA PHE A 55 -10.07 13.78 7.97
C PHE A 55 -9.46 13.40 6.61
N LEU A 56 -10.26 12.90 5.65
CA LEU A 56 -9.82 12.67 4.28
C LEU A 56 -9.33 13.98 3.62
N ILE A 57 -10.03 15.10 3.81
CA ILE A 57 -9.60 16.41 3.30
C ILE A 57 -8.27 16.84 3.92
N ASP A 58 -8.07 16.66 5.23
CA ASP A 58 -6.81 16.98 5.91
C ASP A 58 -5.65 16.15 5.37
N VAL A 59 -5.89 14.85 5.13
CA VAL A 59 -4.89 13.93 4.54
C VAL A 59 -4.56 14.34 3.10
N ALA A 60 -5.57 14.62 2.27
CA ALA A 60 -5.36 15.09 0.90
C ALA A 60 -4.61 16.41 0.83
N THR A 61 -4.93 17.36 1.72
CA THR A 61 -4.26 18.66 1.81
C THR A 61 -2.75 18.51 2.05
N PHE A 62 -2.35 17.52 2.87
CA PHE A 62 -0.93 17.21 3.03
C PHE A 62 -0.30 16.76 1.70
N TYR A 63 -0.92 15.87 0.95
CA TYR A 63 -0.38 15.36 -0.32
C TYR A 63 -0.37 16.40 -1.43
N GLU A 64 -1.32 17.34 -1.44
CA GLU A 64 -1.27 18.51 -2.32
C GLU A 64 0.00 19.33 -2.13
N CYS A 65 0.48 19.45 -0.88
CA CYS A 65 1.70 20.18 -0.53
C CYS A 65 2.98 19.34 -0.64
N TYR A 66 2.91 18.05 -0.32
CA TYR A 66 4.07 17.16 -0.27
C TYR A 66 4.50 16.66 -1.65
N THR A 67 3.54 16.48 -2.56
CA THR A 67 3.84 16.01 -3.92
C THR A 67 4.40 17.10 -4.82
N PHE A 68 5.17 16.69 -5.82
CA PHE A 68 5.72 17.56 -6.86
C PHE A 68 5.55 16.93 -8.25
N GLU A 69 5.73 17.75 -9.29
CA GLU A 69 5.61 17.30 -10.68
C GLU A 69 6.86 16.56 -11.15
N HIS A 70 6.66 15.39 -11.75
CA HIS A 70 7.70 14.61 -12.42
C HIS A 70 7.08 13.81 -13.56
N GLU A 71 7.67 13.88 -14.75
CA GLU A 71 7.20 13.16 -15.95
C GLU A 71 5.70 13.36 -16.25
N GLY A 72 5.13 14.51 -15.88
CA GLY A 72 3.71 14.85 -16.11
C GLY A 72 2.74 14.35 -15.04
N TYR A 73 3.24 13.77 -13.94
CA TYR A 73 2.45 13.27 -12.82
C TYR A 73 2.82 13.98 -11.51
N ARG A 74 1.88 13.96 -10.56
CA ARG A 74 2.11 14.28 -9.15
C ARG A 74 2.62 13.04 -8.43
N ILE A 75 3.84 13.12 -7.94
CA ILE A 75 4.53 12.01 -7.27
C ILE A 75 4.99 12.39 -5.87
N THR A 76 5.23 11.39 -5.03
CA THR A 76 5.88 11.55 -3.73
C THR A 76 7.41 11.43 -3.84
N GLY A 77 8.12 11.91 -2.82
CA GLY A 77 9.56 11.76 -2.73
C GLY A 77 10.22 12.78 -1.80
N PRO A 78 11.24 12.40 -1.02
CA PRO A 78 11.80 11.06 -0.91
C PRO A 78 10.87 10.13 -0.12
N SER A 79 10.64 8.92 -0.63
CA SER A 79 9.86 7.85 0.00
C SER A 79 10.51 6.49 -0.30
N LEU A 80 9.87 5.40 0.11
CA LEU A 80 10.40 4.04 -0.02
C LEU A 80 9.27 3.01 -0.20
N SER A 81 9.59 1.86 -0.80
CA SER A 81 8.75 0.67 -0.65
C SER A 81 9.10 0.02 0.69
N PRO A 82 8.15 -0.07 1.66
CA PRO A 82 8.44 -0.47 3.04
C PRO A 82 9.43 -1.62 3.19
N GLU A 83 10.56 -1.28 3.82
CA GLU A 83 11.63 -2.18 4.24
C GLU A 83 12.35 -2.93 3.12
N ASN A 84 12.08 -2.58 1.86
CA ASN A 84 12.72 -3.17 0.70
C ASN A 84 13.81 -2.25 0.13
N THR A 85 14.64 -2.80 -0.74
CA THR A 85 15.65 -2.05 -1.48
C THR A 85 15.70 -2.49 -2.94
N PHE A 86 16.25 -1.63 -3.78
CA PHE A 86 16.58 -1.94 -5.17
C PHE A 86 18.08 -1.79 -5.40
N VAL A 87 18.59 -2.35 -6.50
CA VAL A 87 19.97 -2.14 -6.93
C VAL A 87 20.02 -0.91 -7.83
N VAL A 88 20.82 0.08 -7.44
CA VAL A 88 20.98 1.33 -8.19
C VAL A 88 21.52 1.03 -9.60
N PRO A 89 20.84 1.50 -10.68
CA PRO A 89 21.25 1.21 -12.05
C PRO A 89 22.64 1.76 -12.41
N SER A 90 23.28 1.18 -13.43
CA SER A 90 24.65 1.54 -13.85
C SER A 90 24.81 2.97 -14.35
N ASN A 91 23.72 3.61 -14.78
CA ASN A 91 23.70 4.99 -15.25
C ASN A 91 23.39 6.03 -14.15
N PHE A 92 23.29 5.61 -12.89
CA PHE A 92 23.04 6.49 -11.74
C PHE A 92 24.29 6.59 -10.85
N SER A 93 24.39 7.66 -10.06
CA SER A 93 25.39 7.76 -9.01
C SER A 93 25.16 6.67 -7.95
N GLY A 94 26.23 6.01 -7.51
CA GLY A 94 26.11 4.90 -6.57
C GLY A 94 25.67 3.57 -7.20
N ALA A 95 25.80 3.42 -8.52
CA ALA A 95 25.56 2.18 -9.26
C ALA A 95 26.01 0.91 -8.51
N GLY A 96 25.14 -0.09 -8.49
CA GLY A 96 25.39 -1.39 -7.83
C GLY A 96 25.16 -1.40 -6.32
N ARG A 97 25.00 -0.24 -5.67
CA ARG A 97 24.56 -0.18 -4.26
C ARG A 97 23.11 -0.62 -4.14
N SER A 98 22.76 -1.09 -2.96
CA SER A 98 21.38 -1.36 -2.60
C SER A 98 20.83 -0.17 -1.83
N GLU A 99 19.74 0.43 -2.31
CA GLU A 99 19.15 1.64 -1.72
C GLU A 99 17.62 1.45 -1.56
N PRO A 100 17.02 1.98 -0.47
CA PRO A 100 15.57 1.92 -0.27
C PRO A 100 14.80 3.11 -0.83
N MET A 101 15.45 4.29 -0.85
CA MET A 101 14.81 5.55 -1.14
C MET A 101 14.70 5.78 -2.64
N ASP A 102 13.52 6.21 -3.08
CA ASP A 102 13.34 6.79 -4.41
C ASP A 102 12.25 7.87 -4.36
N ILE A 103 11.91 8.38 -5.53
CA ILE A 103 10.70 9.16 -5.78
C ILE A 103 9.71 8.28 -6.55
N ASP A 104 8.44 8.67 -6.61
CA ASP A 104 7.42 7.98 -7.41
C ASP A 104 7.29 6.49 -7.04
N ILE A 105 7.07 6.24 -5.75
CA ILE A 105 6.87 4.89 -5.23
C ILE A 105 5.45 4.41 -5.58
N PRO A 106 5.29 3.28 -6.28
CA PRO A 106 3.98 2.75 -6.67
C PRO A 106 2.98 2.56 -5.51
N MET A 107 3.42 2.12 -4.33
CA MET A 107 2.52 2.00 -3.16
C MET A 107 1.99 3.37 -2.73
N ASP A 108 2.83 4.41 -2.75
CA ASP A 108 2.40 5.76 -2.39
C ASP A 108 1.33 6.27 -3.35
N ASN A 109 1.51 6.04 -4.65
CA ASN A 109 0.55 6.40 -5.67
C ASN A 109 -0.79 5.68 -5.48
N GLN A 110 -0.76 4.38 -5.14
CA GLN A 110 -1.98 3.61 -4.85
C GLN A 110 -2.72 4.16 -3.62
N LEU A 111 -1.99 4.49 -2.55
CA LEU A 111 -2.56 5.06 -1.33
C LEU A 111 -3.15 6.46 -1.56
N MET A 112 -2.46 7.32 -2.32
CA MET A 112 -3.03 8.62 -2.72
C MET A 112 -4.28 8.42 -3.57
N HIS A 113 -4.25 7.50 -4.52
CA HIS A 113 -5.40 7.20 -5.38
C HIS A 113 -6.63 6.82 -4.54
N ASP A 114 -6.47 5.96 -3.52
CA ASP A 114 -7.55 5.60 -2.61
C ASP A 114 -8.06 6.81 -1.80
N VAL A 115 -7.18 7.66 -1.25
CA VAL A 115 -7.57 8.88 -0.52
C VAL A 115 -8.42 9.80 -1.39
N PHE A 116 -7.95 10.15 -2.59
CA PHE A 116 -8.66 11.09 -3.46
C PHE A 116 -9.94 10.48 -4.05
N SER A 117 -9.95 9.17 -4.33
CA SER A 117 -11.16 8.45 -4.73
C SER A 117 -12.20 8.44 -3.60
N ALA A 118 -11.78 8.21 -2.35
CA ALA A 118 -12.67 8.20 -1.20
C ALA A 118 -13.30 9.58 -0.93
N ILE A 119 -12.58 10.69 -1.17
CA ILE A 119 -13.15 12.04 -1.08
C ILE A 119 -14.29 12.22 -2.08
N ILE A 120 -14.06 11.83 -3.35
CA ILE A 120 -15.06 11.96 -4.41
C ILE A 120 -16.28 11.09 -4.11
N GLU A 121 -16.05 9.85 -3.67
CA GLU A 121 -17.12 8.92 -3.28
C GLU A 121 -17.94 9.46 -2.10
N ALA A 122 -17.28 9.91 -1.04
CA ALA A 122 -17.93 10.45 0.15
C ALA A 122 -18.71 11.75 -0.17
N ALA A 123 -18.16 12.61 -1.02
CA ALA A 123 -18.86 13.82 -1.47
C ALA A 123 -20.17 13.49 -2.20
N ASP A 124 -20.16 12.50 -3.11
CA ASP A 124 -21.37 12.03 -3.80
C ASP A 124 -22.42 11.51 -2.80
N ILE A 125 -22.01 10.67 -1.85
CA ILE A 125 -22.88 10.11 -0.80
C ILE A 125 -23.54 11.18 0.08
N LEU A 126 -22.78 12.24 0.39
CA LEU A 126 -23.18 13.34 1.25
C LEU A 126 -23.92 14.45 0.50
N GLY A 127 -23.99 14.37 -0.84
CA GLY A 127 -24.60 15.40 -1.68
C GLY A 127 -23.81 16.71 -1.73
N ILE A 128 -22.49 16.63 -1.57
CA ILE A 128 -21.58 17.77 -1.72
C ILE A 128 -21.35 18.00 -3.23
N ASP A 129 -21.72 19.19 -3.71
CA ASP A 129 -21.64 19.51 -5.13
C ASP A 129 -20.30 20.17 -5.54
N ASP A 130 -20.13 20.36 -6.85
CA ASP A 130 -18.91 20.93 -7.46
C ASP A 130 -18.65 22.40 -7.10
N THR A 131 -19.52 23.08 -6.35
CA THR A 131 -19.19 24.40 -5.79
C THR A 131 -18.20 24.29 -4.63
N ASN A 132 -18.10 23.11 -4.00
CA ASN A 132 -17.10 22.82 -2.96
C ASN A 132 -15.68 22.78 -3.55
N GLN A 133 -14.76 23.52 -2.94
CA GLN A 133 -13.39 23.65 -3.44
C GLN A 133 -12.56 22.38 -3.22
N ASP A 134 -12.76 21.68 -2.11
CA ASP A 134 -12.00 20.48 -1.78
C ASP A 134 -12.36 19.32 -2.72
N LEU A 135 -13.64 19.18 -3.06
CA LEU A 135 -14.09 18.22 -4.08
C LEU A 135 -13.47 18.51 -5.45
N LYS A 136 -13.44 19.78 -5.87
CA LYS A 136 -12.80 20.18 -7.13
C LYS A 136 -11.31 19.82 -7.16
N LYS A 137 -10.58 20.17 -6.10
CA LYS A 137 -9.16 19.83 -5.99
C LYS A 137 -8.94 18.33 -6.04
N ALA A 138 -9.78 17.55 -5.36
CA ALA A 138 -9.67 16.09 -5.38
C ALA A 138 -9.89 15.52 -6.80
N LYS A 139 -10.92 16.01 -7.52
CA LYS A 139 -11.19 15.63 -8.91
C LYS A 139 -10.06 16.02 -9.86
N ASP A 140 -9.42 17.17 -9.64
CA ASP A 140 -8.30 17.65 -10.45
C ASP A 140 -6.99 16.91 -10.13
N PHE A 141 -6.80 16.48 -8.88
CA PHE A 141 -5.59 15.82 -8.41
C PHE A 141 -5.55 14.34 -8.80
N LEU A 142 -6.67 13.61 -8.63
CA LEU A 142 -6.78 12.18 -8.89
C LEU A 142 -6.18 11.74 -10.25
N PRO A 143 -6.53 12.34 -11.41
CA PRO A 143 -5.99 11.92 -12.71
C PRO A 143 -4.50 12.27 -12.91
N ARG A 144 -3.88 13.02 -11.99
CA ARG A 144 -2.46 13.39 -12.04
C ARG A 144 -1.59 12.41 -11.25
N ILE A 145 -2.19 11.49 -10.51
CA ILE A 145 -1.45 10.42 -9.82
C ILE A 145 -0.99 9.41 -10.87
N LYS A 146 0.27 9.00 -10.81
CA LYS A 146 0.84 8.07 -11.78
C LYS A 146 0.17 6.70 -11.64
N PRO A 147 -0.40 6.12 -12.72
CA PRO A 147 -1.00 4.80 -12.65
C PRO A 147 0.07 3.72 -12.49
N ALA A 148 -0.34 2.56 -11.97
CA ALA A 148 0.54 1.41 -11.83
C ALA A 148 1.17 1.00 -13.17
N GLN A 149 2.44 0.61 -13.12
CA GLN A 149 3.22 0.25 -14.31
C GLN A 149 3.45 -1.27 -14.33
N ILE A 150 3.40 -1.84 -15.53
CA ILE A 150 3.65 -3.27 -15.77
C ILE A 150 5.06 -3.43 -16.37
N GLY A 151 5.89 -4.23 -15.70
CA GLY A 151 7.26 -4.51 -16.10
C GLY A 151 7.38 -5.54 -17.22
N SER A 152 8.60 -5.77 -17.67
CA SER A 152 8.93 -6.69 -18.77
C SER A 152 8.57 -8.15 -18.52
N LYS A 153 8.41 -8.59 -17.26
CA LYS A 153 7.92 -9.95 -16.94
C LYS A 153 6.41 -10.00 -16.73
N GLY A 154 5.68 -8.93 -17.04
CA GLY A 154 4.24 -8.83 -16.83
C GLY A 154 3.84 -8.56 -15.38
N GLN A 155 4.77 -8.18 -14.51
CA GLN A 155 4.54 -7.91 -13.08
C GLN A 155 4.25 -6.43 -12.81
N ILE A 156 3.49 -6.12 -11.76
CA ILE A 156 3.46 -4.74 -11.21
C ILE A 156 4.87 -4.33 -10.76
N LEU A 157 5.29 -3.11 -11.12
CA LEU A 157 6.57 -2.55 -10.67
C LEU A 157 6.48 -2.08 -9.20
N GLU A 158 7.57 -2.27 -8.45
CA GLU A 158 7.71 -1.85 -7.05
C GLU A 158 8.36 -0.47 -6.87
N TRP A 159 9.00 0.03 -7.92
CA TRP A 159 9.63 1.35 -7.96
C TRP A 159 9.26 2.04 -9.27
N ARG A 160 9.61 3.33 -9.42
CA ARG A 160 9.28 4.14 -10.61
C ARG A 160 9.77 3.58 -11.93
N TYR A 161 10.85 2.78 -11.89
CA TYR A 161 11.39 2.06 -13.04
C TYR A 161 11.57 0.59 -12.68
N GLU A 162 11.76 -0.25 -13.71
CA GLU A 162 12.06 -1.67 -13.53
C GLU A 162 13.51 -1.88 -13.06
N TYR A 163 13.77 -1.58 -11.79
CA TYR A 163 15.05 -1.84 -11.16
C TYR A 163 15.27 -3.31 -10.89
N LYS A 164 16.54 -3.69 -10.76
CA LYS A 164 16.91 -5.02 -10.28
C LYS A 164 16.57 -5.14 -8.80
N GLU A 165 15.74 -6.13 -8.48
CA GLU A 165 15.39 -6.51 -7.11
C GLU A 165 16.65 -6.92 -6.32
N SER A 166 16.83 -6.40 -5.11
CA SER A 166 17.89 -6.82 -4.19
C SER A 166 17.47 -8.01 -3.32
N ALA A 167 16.17 -8.07 -2.98
CA ALA A 167 15.58 -9.05 -2.07
C ALA A 167 14.30 -9.64 -2.70
N PRO A 168 14.40 -10.64 -3.60
CA PRO A 168 13.23 -11.27 -4.20
C PRO A 168 12.33 -11.99 -3.16
N ILE A 169 12.92 -12.42 -2.03
CA ILE A 169 12.23 -13.10 -0.93
C ILE A 169 11.57 -12.15 0.08
N HIS A 170 11.53 -10.83 -0.20
CA HIS A 170 11.08 -9.83 0.75
C HIS A 170 9.67 -10.12 1.28
N ARG A 171 9.47 -9.86 2.58
CA ARG A 171 8.23 -10.18 3.29
C ARG A 171 7.10 -9.17 3.02
N HIS A 172 7.43 -7.93 2.67
CA HIS A 172 6.42 -6.97 2.26
C HIS A 172 5.98 -7.21 0.82
N LEU A 173 4.70 -6.95 0.60
CA LEU A 173 4.05 -6.98 -0.72
C LEU A 173 3.46 -5.60 -1.02
N SER A 174 4.13 -4.54 -0.57
CA SER A 174 3.76 -3.13 -0.69
C SER A 174 3.24 -2.71 -2.07
N PRO A 175 3.83 -3.14 -3.20
CA PRO A 175 3.32 -2.79 -4.54
C PRO A 175 1.94 -3.38 -4.85
N LEU A 176 1.46 -4.32 -4.03
CA LEU A 176 0.19 -5.01 -4.16
C LEU A 176 -0.86 -4.50 -3.16
N TYR A 177 -0.61 -3.36 -2.50
CA TYR A 177 -1.60 -2.71 -1.64
C TYR A 177 -2.95 -2.53 -2.36
N ALA A 178 -2.94 -2.09 -3.62
CA ALA A 178 -4.15 -1.92 -4.43
C ALA A 178 -4.83 -3.24 -4.85
N LEU A 179 -4.18 -4.39 -4.66
CA LEU A 179 -4.84 -5.69 -4.71
C LEU A 179 -5.50 -6.02 -3.37
N HIS A 180 -4.80 -5.82 -2.26
CA HIS A 180 -5.39 -5.90 -0.92
C HIS A 180 -4.54 -5.10 0.09
N PRO A 181 -5.15 -4.26 0.95
CA PRO A 181 -6.59 -4.09 1.15
C PRO A 181 -7.29 -3.17 0.15
N GLY A 182 -6.56 -2.46 -0.71
CA GLY A 182 -7.14 -1.62 -1.76
C GLY A 182 -7.94 -2.40 -2.80
N LYS A 183 -8.51 -1.68 -3.77
CA LYS A 183 -9.44 -2.26 -4.75
C LYS A 183 -9.06 -2.06 -6.22
N GLU A 184 -8.07 -1.22 -6.53
CA GLU A 184 -7.72 -0.86 -7.91
C GLU A 184 -7.28 -2.06 -8.77
N PHE A 185 -6.63 -3.07 -8.17
CA PHE A 185 -6.16 -4.27 -8.88
C PHE A 185 -7.10 -5.48 -8.70
N SER A 186 -8.32 -5.25 -8.20
CA SER A 186 -9.34 -6.29 -8.13
C SER A 186 -9.68 -6.79 -9.55
N PRO A 187 -9.84 -8.10 -9.78
CA PRO A 187 -10.26 -8.62 -11.09
C PRO A 187 -11.59 -8.02 -11.59
N LEU A 188 -12.45 -7.61 -10.66
CA LEU A 188 -13.74 -6.96 -10.96
C LEU A 188 -13.62 -5.48 -11.35
N VAL A 189 -12.45 -4.87 -11.13
CA VAL A 189 -12.20 -3.44 -11.39
C VAL A 189 -11.27 -3.28 -12.59
N ASN A 190 -10.17 -4.03 -12.63
CA ASN A 190 -9.20 -3.96 -13.72
C ASN A 190 -8.50 -5.32 -13.90
N GLU A 191 -8.92 -6.08 -14.91
CA GLU A 191 -8.38 -7.40 -15.20
C GLU A 191 -6.88 -7.35 -15.52
N THR A 192 -6.43 -6.40 -16.35
CA THR A 192 -5.02 -6.24 -16.74
C THR A 192 -4.09 -6.00 -15.55
N LEU A 193 -4.46 -5.08 -14.64
CA LEU A 193 -3.66 -4.83 -13.44
C LEU A 193 -3.76 -5.99 -12.44
N SER A 194 -4.90 -6.68 -12.40
CA SER A 194 -5.07 -7.87 -11.57
C SER A 194 -4.16 -9.02 -12.01
N GLU A 195 -4.05 -9.27 -13.31
CA GLU A 195 -3.12 -10.26 -13.87
C GLU A 195 -1.68 -9.89 -13.51
N ALA A 196 -1.29 -8.63 -13.69
CA ALA A 196 0.06 -8.19 -13.37
C ALA A 196 0.39 -8.26 -11.86
N ALA A 197 -0.61 -7.99 -11.01
CA ALA A 197 -0.49 -8.11 -9.57
C ALA A 197 -0.27 -9.58 -9.16
N GLN A 198 -1.01 -10.50 -9.79
CA GLN A 198 -0.84 -11.95 -9.57
C GLN A 198 0.52 -12.45 -10.05
N VAL A 199 1.06 -11.94 -11.16
CA VAL A 199 2.41 -12.26 -11.61
C VAL A 199 3.45 -11.85 -10.56
N LEU A 200 3.35 -10.65 -9.98
CA LEU A 200 4.25 -10.24 -8.90
C LEU A 200 4.08 -11.13 -7.65
N LEU A 201 2.83 -11.42 -7.24
CA LEU A 201 2.51 -12.24 -6.08
C LEU A 201 3.11 -13.65 -6.19
N ASP A 202 2.93 -14.31 -7.35
CA ASP A 202 3.46 -15.65 -7.60
C ASP A 202 4.99 -15.64 -7.65
N ARG A 203 5.62 -14.62 -8.26
CA ARG A 203 7.09 -14.46 -8.23
C ARG A 203 7.61 -14.34 -6.81
N ARG A 204 6.94 -13.56 -5.95
CA ARG A 204 7.31 -13.40 -4.54
C ARG A 204 7.14 -14.72 -3.77
N ARG A 205 6.02 -15.42 -3.98
CA ARG A 205 5.79 -16.76 -3.43
C ARG A 205 6.89 -17.74 -3.83
N ASP A 206 7.17 -17.85 -5.11
CA ASP A 206 8.11 -18.84 -5.67
C ASP A 206 9.56 -18.56 -5.24
N ALA A 207 9.88 -17.29 -4.96
CA ALA A 207 11.15 -16.91 -4.35
C ALA A 207 11.24 -17.27 -2.85
N GLY A 208 10.11 -17.49 -2.16
CA GLY A 208 10.07 -17.80 -0.73
C GLY A 208 9.62 -16.65 0.19
N SER A 209 8.84 -15.69 -0.34
CA SER A 209 8.12 -14.70 0.49
C SER A 209 7.05 -15.38 1.37
N GLY A 210 6.32 -14.61 2.19
CA GLY A 210 5.44 -15.16 3.22
C GLY A 210 6.23 -15.78 4.37
N SER A 211 7.39 -15.21 4.68
CA SER A 211 8.37 -15.72 5.66
C SER A 211 8.05 -15.33 7.11
N THR A 212 7.04 -14.48 7.31
CA THR A 212 6.52 -14.06 8.62
C THR A 212 5.02 -14.36 8.69
N GLY A 213 4.47 -14.42 9.91
CA GLY A 213 3.06 -14.69 10.13
C GLY A 213 2.12 -13.72 9.42
N TRP A 214 2.33 -12.41 9.60
CA TRP A 214 1.56 -11.38 8.88
C TRP A 214 1.77 -11.42 7.38
N SER A 215 2.99 -11.67 6.91
CA SER A 215 3.30 -11.67 5.48
C SER A 215 2.53 -12.77 4.77
N ARG A 216 2.51 -13.97 5.36
CA ARG A 216 1.72 -15.09 4.82
C ARG A 216 0.22 -14.82 4.91
N THR A 217 -0.25 -14.20 5.98
CA THR A 217 -1.66 -13.77 6.13
C THR A 217 -2.06 -12.76 5.07
N TRP A 218 -1.16 -11.83 4.72
CA TRP A 218 -1.40 -10.89 3.63
C TRP A 218 -1.50 -11.61 2.28
N MET A 219 -0.65 -12.61 2.02
CA MET A 219 -0.75 -13.46 0.82
C MET A 219 -2.07 -14.24 0.75
N ILE A 220 -2.57 -14.75 1.88
CA ILE A 220 -3.90 -15.41 1.93
C ILE A 220 -4.97 -14.45 1.40
N ASN A 221 -5.00 -13.21 1.90
CA ASN A 221 -5.96 -12.21 1.47
C ASN A 221 -5.80 -11.82 0.00
N MET A 222 -4.58 -11.65 -0.50
CA MET A 222 -4.33 -11.33 -1.90
C MET A 222 -4.81 -12.45 -2.84
N TYR A 223 -4.48 -13.72 -2.54
CA TYR A 223 -4.98 -14.85 -3.34
C TYR A 223 -6.50 -14.99 -3.28
N ALA A 224 -7.11 -14.76 -2.11
CA ALA A 224 -8.56 -14.73 -1.97
C ALA A 224 -9.18 -13.62 -2.84
N ARG A 225 -8.59 -12.42 -2.85
CA ARG A 225 -9.06 -11.29 -3.66
C ARG A 225 -8.93 -11.55 -5.16
N SER A 226 -7.93 -12.33 -5.58
CA SER A 226 -7.73 -12.77 -6.97
C SER A 226 -8.58 -13.99 -7.37
N PHE A 227 -9.55 -14.41 -6.55
CA PHE A 227 -10.38 -15.59 -6.79
C PHE A 227 -9.61 -16.91 -6.91
N ARG A 228 -8.42 -16.97 -6.31
CA ARG A 228 -7.53 -18.14 -6.31
C ARG A 228 -7.64 -18.90 -5.00
N GLY A 229 -8.81 -19.51 -4.77
CA GLY A 229 -9.13 -20.19 -3.52
C GLY A 229 -8.18 -21.34 -3.16
N ALA A 230 -7.69 -22.09 -4.15
CA ALA A 230 -6.71 -23.16 -3.92
C ALA A 230 -5.37 -22.61 -3.42
N ASP A 231 -4.84 -21.56 -4.06
CA ASP A 231 -3.60 -20.91 -3.63
C ASP A 231 -3.73 -20.27 -2.25
N ALA A 232 -4.87 -19.61 -1.97
CA ALA A 232 -5.16 -19.08 -0.64
C ALA A 232 -5.14 -20.19 0.43
N TRP A 233 -5.73 -21.34 0.14
CA TRP A 233 -5.72 -22.50 1.04
C TRP A 233 -4.31 -23.07 1.27
N GLU A 234 -3.45 -23.10 0.25
CA GLU A 234 -2.05 -23.48 0.44
C GLU A 234 -1.31 -22.53 1.40
N GLN A 235 -1.59 -21.22 1.30
CA GLN A 235 -1.01 -20.26 2.25
C GLN A 235 -1.55 -20.44 3.67
N VAL A 236 -2.84 -20.74 3.84
CA VAL A 236 -3.44 -21.07 5.15
C VAL A 236 -2.77 -22.28 5.78
N LYS A 237 -2.58 -23.37 5.01
CA LYS A 237 -1.85 -24.55 5.51
C LYS A 237 -0.42 -24.20 5.91
N GLY A 238 0.28 -23.44 5.07
CA GLY A 238 1.64 -22.98 5.38
C GLY A 238 1.71 -22.12 6.64
N TRP A 239 0.70 -21.30 6.88
CA TRP A 239 0.60 -20.49 8.08
C TRP A 239 0.43 -21.35 9.33
N PHE A 240 -0.57 -22.23 9.34
CA PHE A 240 -0.84 -23.15 10.46
C PHE A 240 0.34 -24.09 10.77
N ALA A 241 1.13 -24.46 9.76
CA ALA A 241 2.27 -25.34 9.93
C ALA A 241 3.47 -24.66 10.63
N THR A 242 3.54 -23.33 10.64
CA THR A 242 4.79 -22.61 10.97
C THR A 242 4.63 -21.54 12.05
N PHE A 243 3.58 -20.74 12.01
CA PHE A 243 3.52 -19.49 12.80
C PHE A 243 2.73 -19.57 14.11
N PRO A 244 1.65 -20.35 14.24
CA PRO A 244 0.94 -20.46 15.50
C PRO A 244 1.76 -21.15 16.59
N THR A 245 1.79 -20.54 17.77
CA THR A 245 2.19 -21.22 19.01
C THR A 245 1.14 -22.23 19.48
N ALA A 246 1.42 -22.96 20.55
CA ALA A 246 0.48 -23.92 21.14
C ALA A 246 -0.86 -23.29 21.61
N ASN A 247 -0.90 -21.99 21.89
CA ASN A 247 -2.14 -21.24 22.19
C ASN A 247 -2.72 -20.51 20.97
N LEU A 248 -2.33 -20.92 19.76
CA LEU A 248 -2.75 -20.39 18.46
C LEU A 248 -2.36 -18.94 18.19
N TRP A 249 -1.44 -18.36 18.97
CA TRP A 249 -0.96 -17.01 18.71
C TRP A 249 0.03 -16.99 17.55
N ASN A 250 -0.16 -16.05 16.64
CA ASN A 250 0.71 -15.81 15.51
C ASN A 250 2.11 -15.37 15.98
N THR A 251 3.13 -15.74 15.21
CA THR A 251 4.50 -15.33 15.46
C THR A 251 5.19 -14.81 14.20
N ASP A 252 6.16 -13.94 14.41
CA ASP A 252 7.20 -13.69 13.44
C ASP A 252 8.24 -14.83 13.48
N LYS A 253 8.42 -15.49 12.34
CA LYS A 253 9.38 -16.61 12.13
C LYS A 253 9.31 -17.74 13.18
N GLY A 254 8.14 -18.00 13.77
CA GLY A 254 7.94 -19.12 14.69
C GLY A 254 8.39 -18.85 16.14
N SER A 255 8.82 -17.63 16.50
CA SER A 255 9.46 -17.38 17.80
C SER A 255 8.93 -16.15 18.54
N THR A 256 8.65 -15.05 17.85
CA THR A 256 8.24 -13.78 18.49
C THR A 256 6.75 -13.55 18.27
N PHE A 257 5.96 -13.46 19.34
CA PHE A 257 4.53 -13.16 19.22
C PHE A 257 4.30 -11.81 18.50
N GLN A 258 3.42 -11.83 17.50
CA GLN A 258 2.92 -10.67 16.76
C GLN A 258 1.45 -10.93 16.40
N ILE A 259 0.54 -10.05 16.78
CA ILE A 259 -0.92 -10.33 16.69
C ILE A 259 -1.48 -10.17 15.26
N ASP A 260 -0.78 -9.45 14.40
CA ASP A 260 -1.19 -9.07 13.04
C ASP A 260 -1.57 -10.24 12.12
N GLY A 261 -0.91 -11.39 12.25
CA GLY A 261 -1.19 -12.57 11.44
C GLY A 261 -2.25 -13.51 12.00
N ASN A 262 -2.83 -13.24 13.18
CA ASN A 262 -3.92 -14.03 13.74
C ASN A 262 -5.26 -13.78 13.03
#